data_AF-A0A8C5F909-F1
#
_entry.id   AF-A0A8C5F909-F1
#
_cell.length_a   1.000
_cell.length_b   1.000
_cell.length_c   1.000
_cell.angle_alpha   90.00
_cell.angle_beta   90.00
_cell.angle_gamma   90.00
#
_symmetry.space_group_name_H-M   'P 1'
#
loop_
_entity.id
_entity.type
_entity.pdbx_description
1 polymer ?
#
loop_
_entity_poly.entity_id
_entity_poly.type
_entity_poly.pdbx_seq_one_letter_code
_entity_poly.pdbx_strand_id
1 'polypeptide(L)'
;MFFCIIVSSRYFSVLLICINILIKTLLFSVLWGVFFFFQVRATGNDLFMELQTQKPAGQLTWQFKKIRILRHNPKGDTQNFYGTRAEFSTNNYSLQIKNVGLNDSGLYEALDSSGQKDEVIQVSPVLLNVSSVSPSPESCNVTVTCSTQSSSLNSTFTCTPRTCSEDGGDPEEVVTSDARLNLYLSNGLIGICNHSNKVSWSNDTMEIKPLCCRLD
;
A
#
# COMPACT_ATOMS: atom_id res chain seq x y z
N MET A 1 -9.47 -0.79 69.57
CA MET A 1 -10.20 -0.03 68.53
C MET A 1 -9.31 0.02 67.30
N PHE A 2 -9.27 -1.07 66.54
CA PHE A 2 -8.54 -1.18 65.28
C PHE A 2 -9.51 -0.80 64.16
N PHE A 3 -9.40 0.42 63.63
CA PHE A 3 -10.01 0.72 62.33
C PHE A 3 -9.06 0.22 61.24
N CYS A 4 -9.20 -1.07 60.92
CA CYS A 4 -8.64 -1.66 59.72
C CYS A 4 -9.48 -1.12 58.55
N ILE A 5 -8.97 -0.09 57.85
CA ILE A 5 -9.58 0.38 56.61
C ILE A 5 -9.34 -0.73 55.57
N ILE A 6 -10.29 -1.66 55.48
CA ILE A 6 -10.38 -2.63 54.39
C ILE A 6 -10.77 -1.82 53.16
N VAL A 7 -9.78 -1.20 52.50
CA VAL A 7 -9.92 -0.73 51.13
C VAL A 7 -10.22 -1.98 50.32
N SER A 8 -11.44 -2.08 49.81
CA SER A 8 -11.97 -3.27 49.16
C SER A 8 -10.94 -3.84 48.17
N SER A 9 -10.60 -5.12 48.36
CA SER A 9 -9.66 -5.91 47.55
C SER A 9 -9.94 -5.80 46.04
N ARG A 10 -11.18 -5.49 45.65
CA ARG A 10 -11.57 -5.24 44.26
C ARG A 10 -10.96 -3.94 43.71
N TYR A 11 -10.85 -2.87 44.50
CA TYR A 11 -10.22 -1.61 44.05
C TYR A 11 -8.71 -1.75 43.87
N PHE A 12 -8.04 -2.48 44.76
CA PHE A 12 -6.61 -2.74 44.63
C PHE A 12 -6.28 -3.61 43.40
N SER A 13 -7.09 -4.64 43.15
CA SER A 13 -6.96 -5.48 41.95
C SER A 13 -7.22 -4.70 40.66
N VAL A 14 -8.27 -3.86 40.62
CA VAL A 14 -8.55 -2.99 39.46
C VAL A 14 -7.43 -1.98 39.23
N LEU A 15 -6.86 -1.39 40.29
CA LEU A 15 -5.75 -0.45 40.19
C LEU A 15 -4.48 -1.12 39.60
N LEU A 16 -4.13 -2.33 40.04
CA LEU A 16 -3.00 -3.08 39.48
C LEU A 16 -3.21 -3.49 38.02
N ILE A 17 -4.46 -3.81 37.64
CA ILE A 17 -4.81 -4.11 36.25
C ILE A 17 -4.66 -2.85 35.39
N CYS A 18 -5.17 -1.70 35.85
CA CYS A 18 -5.01 -0.42 35.16
C CYS A 18 -3.54 -0.03 35.00
N ILE A 19 -2.72 -0.18 36.05
CA ILE A 19 -1.28 0.10 35.99
C ILE A 19 -0.57 -0.84 35.02
N ASN A 20 -0.88 -2.15 35.02
CA ASN A 20 -0.31 -3.09 34.06
C ASN A 20 -0.72 -2.78 32.62
N ILE A 21 -1.97 -2.37 32.37
CA ILE A 21 -2.43 -1.94 31.05
C ILE A 21 -1.67 -0.67 30.64
N LEU A 22 -1.55 0.32 31.54
CA LEU A 22 -0.84 1.58 31.27
C LEU A 22 0.63 1.34 30.95
N ILE A 23 1.30 0.50 31.74
CA ILE A 23 2.70 0.11 31.54
C ILE A 23 2.86 -0.67 30.23
N LYS A 24 1.94 -1.59 29.91
CA LYS A 24 1.97 -2.31 28.62
C LYS A 24 1.75 -1.37 27.44
N THR A 25 0.85 -0.38 27.53
CA THR A 25 0.65 0.62 26.48
C THR A 25 1.86 1.56 26.33
N LEU A 26 2.48 1.97 27.43
CA LEU A 26 3.70 2.78 27.43
C LEU A 26 4.88 1.99 26.86
N LEU A 27 5.09 0.76 27.29
CA LEU A 27 6.13 -0.12 26.75
C LEU A 27 5.89 -0.44 25.27
N PHE A 28 4.64 -0.60 24.83
CA PHE A 28 4.30 -0.80 23.41
C PHE A 28 4.67 0.45 22.59
N SER A 29 4.36 1.66 23.10
CA SER A 29 4.74 2.92 22.43
C SER A 29 6.24 3.21 22.41
N VAL A 30 7.00 2.69 23.39
CA VAL A 30 8.45 2.91 23.52
C VAL A 30 9.25 1.84 22.76
N LEU A 31 8.80 0.59 22.74
CA LEU A 31 9.47 -0.51 22.01
C LEU A 31 9.24 -0.44 20.50
N TRP A 32 8.13 0.17 20.07
CA TRP A 32 7.84 0.47 18.66
C TRP A 32 7.90 1.98 18.45
N GLY A 33 9.07 2.57 18.74
CA GLY A 33 9.30 4.03 18.71
C GLY A 33 8.47 4.70 17.62
N VAL A 34 7.39 5.37 18.05
CA VAL A 34 6.29 5.95 17.24
C VAL A 34 6.49 5.78 15.73
N PHE A 35 6.26 4.57 15.22
CA PHE A 35 6.24 4.31 13.79
C PHE A 35 4.87 4.73 13.27
N PHE A 36 4.87 5.75 12.43
CA PHE A 36 3.69 6.28 11.80
C PHE A 36 3.24 5.31 10.69
N PHE A 37 1.98 4.90 10.73
CA PHE A 37 1.39 4.16 9.65
C PHE A 37 0.69 5.15 8.71
N PHE A 38 0.84 4.98 7.40
CA PHE A 38 -0.04 5.62 6.43
C PHE A 38 -1.19 4.69 6.06
N GLN A 39 -2.30 5.29 5.68
CA GLN A 39 -3.25 4.63 4.78
C GLN A 39 -3.04 5.24 3.40
N VAL A 40 -2.60 4.40 2.47
CA VAL A 40 -2.49 4.81 1.07
C VAL A 40 -3.66 4.22 0.34
N ARG A 41 -4.34 5.07 -0.44
CA ARG A 41 -5.44 4.66 -1.29
C ARG A 41 -5.12 5.09 -2.71
N ALA A 42 -4.83 4.14 -3.58
CA ALA A 42 -4.93 4.37 -5.01
C ALA A 42 -6.41 4.42 -5.38
N THR A 43 -6.86 5.50 -6.01
CA THR A 43 -8.23 5.61 -6.55
C THR A 43 -8.12 6.02 -8.01
N GLY A 44 -8.38 5.08 -8.92
CA GLY A 44 -8.13 5.30 -10.35
C GLY A 44 -6.64 5.55 -10.62
N ASN A 45 -6.31 6.63 -11.34
CA ASN A 45 -4.94 7.02 -11.67
C ASN A 45 -4.31 7.97 -10.64
N ASP A 46 -4.95 8.20 -9.50
CA ASP A 46 -4.46 9.14 -8.48
C ASP A 46 -3.94 8.40 -7.24
N LEU A 47 -2.89 8.96 -6.63
CA LEU A 47 -2.30 8.50 -5.38
C LEU A 47 -2.77 9.39 -4.25
N PHE A 48 -3.49 8.83 -3.28
CA PHE A 48 -3.89 9.51 -2.06
C PHE A 48 -3.11 8.97 -0.86
N MET A 49 -2.45 9.87 -0.13
CA MET A 49 -1.66 9.55 1.06
C MET A 49 -2.15 10.40 2.23
N GLU A 50 -2.51 9.77 3.34
CA GLU A 50 -3.04 10.45 4.53
C GLU A 50 -2.28 10.05 5.79
N LEU A 51 -1.85 11.06 6.58
CA LEU A 51 -1.24 10.85 7.88
C LEU A 51 -2.27 10.23 8.84
N GLN A 52 -2.00 9.04 9.39
CA GLN A 52 -2.93 8.37 10.32
C GLN A 52 -2.76 8.82 11.77
N THR A 53 -1.78 9.67 12.09
CA THR A 53 -1.55 10.13 13.47
C THR A 53 -1.26 11.64 13.54
N GLN A 54 -0.96 12.12 14.75
CA GLN A 54 -1.11 13.49 15.25
C GLN A 54 -0.73 14.60 14.26
N LYS A 55 -1.47 15.71 14.37
CA LYS A 55 -1.15 16.99 13.75
C LYS A 55 0.36 17.28 13.87
N PRO A 56 1.06 17.58 12.77
CA PRO A 56 2.47 17.95 12.80
C PRO A 56 2.73 19.04 13.84
N ALA A 57 3.69 18.81 14.73
CA ALA A 57 4.02 19.75 15.80
C ALA A 57 4.72 20.99 15.24
N GLY A 58 5.45 20.83 14.13
CA GLY A 58 6.00 21.92 13.36
C GLY A 58 5.74 21.78 11.87
N GLN A 59 6.72 22.14 11.07
CA GLN A 59 6.56 22.21 9.63
C GLN A 59 6.54 20.82 9.00
N LEU A 60 5.46 20.52 8.28
CA LEU A 60 5.31 19.33 7.47
C LEU A 60 5.95 19.52 6.09
N THR A 61 6.74 18.55 5.65
CA THR A 61 7.31 18.51 4.31
C THR A 61 7.01 17.16 3.67
N TRP A 62 6.31 17.17 2.54
CA TRP A 62 6.18 15.99 1.69
C TRP A 62 7.29 15.99 0.64
N GLN A 63 7.92 14.84 0.42
CA GLN A 63 8.94 14.67 -0.59
C GLN A 63 8.86 13.32 -1.29
N PHE A 64 9.35 13.27 -2.52
CA PHE A 64 9.48 12.07 -3.33
C PHE A 64 10.90 12.00 -3.88
N LYS A 65 11.60 10.88 -3.64
CA LYS A 65 13.01 10.71 -4.03
C LYS A 65 13.89 11.92 -3.59
N LYS A 66 13.65 12.43 -2.37
CA LYS A 66 14.29 13.63 -1.78
C LYS A 66 13.99 14.97 -2.47
N ILE A 67 13.09 15.00 -3.45
CA ILE A 67 12.58 16.22 -4.09
C ILE A 67 11.32 16.65 -3.34
N ARG A 68 11.27 17.91 -2.90
CA ARG A 68 10.11 18.45 -2.18
C ARG A 68 8.89 18.52 -3.11
N ILE A 69 7.77 17.98 -2.65
CA ILE A 69 6.46 18.11 -3.27
C ILE A 69 5.74 19.31 -2.65
N LEU A 70 5.69 19.34 -1.31
CA LEU A 70 4.91 20.31 -0.56
C LEU A 70 5.61 20.66 0.76
N ARG A 71 5.46 21.89 1.22
CA ARG A 71 5.81 22.35 2.56
C ARG A 71 4.62 23.06 3.19
N HIS A 72 4.20 22.65 4.38
CA HIS A 72 3.11 23.25 5.12
C HIS A 72 3.57 23.69 6.52
N ASN A 73 3.35 24.96 6.84
CA ASN A 73 3.61 25.51 8.16
C ASN A 73 2.34 25.44 9.02
N PRO A 74 2.44 25.17 10.33
CA PRO A 74 1.29 25.17 11.24
C PRO A 74 0.51 26.49 11.29
N LYS A 75 1.13 27.59 10.87
CA LYS A 75 0.53 28.94 10.80
C LYS A 75 -0.39 29.12 9.58
N GLY A 76 -0.46 28.15 8.67
CA GLY A 76 -1.36 28.15 7.51
C GLY A 76 -0.65 28.26 6.15
N ASP A 77 0.60 28.72 6.12
CA ASP A 77 1.34 28.89 4.87
C ASP A 77 1.68 27.55 4.22
N THR A 78 1.27 27.36 2.97
CA THR A 78 1.54 26.14 2.19
C THR A 78 2.25 26.50 0.89
N GLN A 79 3.39 25.85 0.63
CA GLN A 79 4.16 25.98 -0.60
C GLN A 79 4.07 24.66 -1.36
N ASN A 80 3.54 24.72 -2.58
CA ASN A 80 3.44 23.58 -3.48
C ASN A 80 4.49 23.71 -4.59
N PHE A 81 5.43 22.76 -4.62
CA PHE A 81 6.52 22.71 -5.60
C PHE A 81 6.19 21.80 -6.79
N TYR A 82 5.15 20.97 -6.66
CA TYR A 82 4.70 20.01 -7.67
C TYR A 82 3.56 20.56 -8.56
N GLY A 83 3.20 21.83 -8.35
CA GLY A 83 2.21 22.53 -9.15
C GLY A 83 0.82 21.90 -9.05
N THR A 84 0.07 21.96 -10.14
CA THR A 84 -1.34 21.50 -10.19
C THR A 84 -1.50 19.99 -10.07
N ARG A 85 -0.42 19.21 -10.13
CA ARG A 85 -0.46 17.75 -9.93
C ARG A 85 -0.59 17.35 -8.47
N ALA A 86 -0.22 18.22 -7.53
CA ALA A 86 -0.31 17.93 -6.10
C ALA A 86 -1.42 18.76 -5.47
N GLU A 87 -2.33 18.08 -4.75
CA GLU A 87 -3.36 18.71 -3.93
C GLU A 87 -3.17 18.32 -2.47
N PHE A 88 -3.29 19.30 -1.58
CA PHE A 88 -3.06 19.12 -0.16
C PHE A 88 -4.28 19.53 0.65
N SER A 89 -4.66 18.68 1.59
CA SER A 89 -5.75 18.94 2.54
C SER A 89 -5.16 19.29 3.90
N THR A 90 -5.49 20.47 4.41
CA THR A 90 -5.08 20.92 5.76
C THR A 90 -5.87 20.23 6.88
N ASN A 91 -6.99 19.57 6.57
CA ASN A 91 -7.85 18.94 7.57
C ASN A 91 -7.22 17.67 8.16
N ASN A 92 -6.61 16.86 7.30
CA ASN A 92 -6.01 15.57 7.64
C ASN A 92 -4.57 15.46 7.12
N TYR A 93 -3.98 16.57 6.68
CA TYR A 93 -2.61 16.65 6.18
C TYR A 93 -2.34 15.70 5.00
N SER A 94 -3.40 15.30 4.27
CA SER A 94 -3.30 14.37 3.16
C SER A 94 -2.78 15.04 1.90
N LEU A 95 -2.05 14.25 1.11
CA LEU A 95 -1.49 14.62 -0.17
C LEU A 95 -2.08 13.73 -1.26
N GLN A 96 -2.66 14.35 -2.28
CA GLN A 96 -3.10 13.69 -3.49
C GLN A 96 -2.17 14.06 -4.65
N ILE A 97 -1.62 13.06 -5.33
CA ILE A 97 -0.90 13.22 -6.60
C ILE A 97 -1.80 12.75 -7.73
N LYS A 98 -2.06 13.66 -8.69
CA LYS A 98 -2.92 13.41 -9.83
C LYS A 98 -2.15 12.82 -11.01
N ASN A 99 -2.85 11.99 -11.79
CA ASN A 99 -2.33 11.38 -13.02
C ASN A 99 -0.98 10.70 -12.77
N VAL A 100 -0.95 9.80 -11.80
CA VAL A 100 0.22 9.01 -11.41
C VAL A 100 0.64 8.14 -12.59
N GLY A 101 1.87 8.33 -13.03
CA GLY A 101 2.50 7.52 -14.05
C GLY A 101 3.64 6.67 -13.48
N LEU A 102 4.45 6.16 -14.39
CA LEU A 102 5.55 5.24 -14.08
C LEU A 102 6.64 5.82 -13.19
N ASN A 103 6.98 7.08 -13.46
CA ASN A 103 8.08 7.74 -12.77
C ASN A 103 7.72 8.16 -11.35
N ASP A 104 6.44 8.08 -11.01
CA ASP A 104 5.88 8.41 -9.70
C ASP A 104 5.88 7.19 -8.76
N SER A 105 6.38 6.03 -9.21
CA SER A 105 6.63 4.87 -8.33
C SER A 105 7.87 5.09 -7.44
N GLY A 106 7.76 4.64 -6.20
CA GLY A 106 8.84 4.66 -5.21
C GLY A 106 8.45 5.24 -3.86
N LEU A 107 9.48 5.62 -3.09
CA LEU A 107 9.35 6.10 -1.72
C LEU A 107 8.95 7.59 -1.68
N TYR A 108 7.80 7.84 -1.08
CA TYR A 108 7.32 9.13 -0.61
C TYR A 108 7.52 9.24 0.89
N GLU A 109 7.89 10.42 1.35
CA GLU A 109 8.18 10.67 2.76
C GLU A 109 7.43 11.91 3.22
N ALA A 110 6.82 11.84 4.41
CA ALA A 110 6.34 13.01 5.13
C ALA A 110 7.29 13.26 6.31
N LEU A 111 7.79 14.47 6.43
CA LEU A 111 8.76 14.88 7.44
C LEU A 111 8.17 16.01 8.28
N ASP A 112 8.20 15.86 9.59
CA ASP A 112 8.02 16.97 10.52
C ASP A 112 9.40 17.51 10.96
N SER A 113 9.47 18.82 11.17
CA SER A 113 10.60 19.52 11.78
C SER A 113 11.01 19.01 13.17
N SER A 114 10.16 18.24 13.85
CA SER A 114 10.48 17.52 15.10
C SER A 114 11.40 16.29 14.89
N GLY A 115 11.69 15.94 13.64
CA GLY A 115 12.47 14.75 13.26
C GLY A 115 11.62 13.50 13.05
N GLN A 116 10.30 13.59 13.22
CA GLN A 116 9.36 12.52 12.86
C GLN A 116 9.30 12.36 11.34
N LYS A 117 9.30 11.10 10.91
CA LYS A 117 9.35 10.72 9.51
C LYS A 117 8.42 9.54 9.27
N ASP A 118 7.63 9.68 8.21
CA ASP A 118 6.70 8.67 7.78
C ASP A 118 7.05 8.29 6.35
N GLU A 119 7.00 7.00 6.03
CA GLU A 119 7.37 6.46 4.72
C GLU A 119 6.19 5.75 4.02
N VAL A 120 5.92 6.14 2.78
CA VAL A 120 4.99 5.46 1.86
C VAL A 120 5.77 4.92 0.68
N ILE A 121 5.67 3.62 0.41
CA ILE A 121 6.18 3.04 -0.84
C ILE A 121 5.01 2.85 -1.80
N GLN A 122 4.98 3.66 -2.86
CA GLN A 122 4.05 3.50 -3.96
C GLN A 122 4.54 2.40 -4.91
N VAL A 123 3.75 1.36 -5.09
CA VAL A 123 4.02 0.30 -6.07
C VAL A 123 3.86 0.82 -7.50
N SER A 124 4.64 0.25 -8.41
CA SER A 124 4.56 0.58 -9.83
C SER A 124 3.23 0.09 -10.43
N PRO A 125 2.66 0.87 -11.38
CA PRO A 125 1.52 0.43 -12.16
C PRO A 125 1.78 -0.93 -12.82
N VAL A 126 0.74 -1.76 -12.81
CA VAL A 126 0.74 -3.08 -13.43
C VAL A 126 0.25 -2.97 -14.86
N LEU A 127 0.87 -3.75 -15.74
CA LEU A 127 0.42 -3.98 -17.10
C LEU A 127 0.21 -5.48 -17.30
N LEU A 128 -0.98 -5.82 -17.80
CA LEU A 128 -1.38 -7.20 -18.05
C LEU A 128 -1.60 -7.41 -19.56
N ASN A 129 -0.67 -8.16 -20.18
CA ASN A 129 -0.68 -8.42 -21.62
C ASN A 129 -0.95 -9.89 -21.95
N VAL A 130 -1.60 -10.14 -23.09
CA VAL A 130 -1.75 -11.48 -23.66
C VAL A 130 -0.50 -11.83 -24.45
N SER A 131 0.14 -12.94 -24.09
CA SER A 131 1.37 -13.42 -24.72
C SER A 131 1.07 -14.47 -25.78
N SER A 132 0.14 -15.39 -25.51
CA SER A 132 -0.32 -16.36 -26.50
C SER A 132 -1.73 -16.88 -26.18
N VAL A 133 -2.40 -17.41 -27.19
CA VAL A 133 -3.70 -18.08 -27.07
C VAL A 133 -3.60 -19.41 -27.83
N SER A 134 -3.91 -20.52 -27.16
CA SER A 134 -4.05 -21.82 -27.80
C SER A 134 -5.52 -22.28 -27.70
N PRO A 135 -6.38 -21.88 -28.64
CA PRO A 135 -7.78 -22.30 -28.64
C PRO A 135 -7.88 -23.75 -29.12
N SER A 136 -8.58 -24.60 -28.37
CA SER A 136 -8.95 -25.97 -28.75
C SER A 136 -10.40 -26.25 -28.32
N PRO A 137 -11.12 -27.14 -29.03
CA PRO A 137 -12.48 -27.55 -28.65
C PRO A 137 -12.58 -28.16 -27.25
N GLU A 138 -11.51 -28.81 -26.78
CA GLU A 138 -11.49 -29.49 -25.48
C GLU A 138 -10.82 -28.67 -24.37
N SER A 139 -9.95 -27.72 -24.74
CA SER A 139 -9.24 -26.86 -23.79
C SER A 139 -8.88 -25.52 -24.42
N CYS A 140 -8.97 -24.44 -23.65
CA CYS A 140 -8.42 -23.14 -24.05
C CYS A 140 -7.39 -22.71 -23.01
N ASN A 141 -6.15 -22.53 -23.46
CA ASN A 141 -5.10 -21.97 -22.63
C ASN A 141 -4.71 -20.60 -23.18
N VAL A 142 -4.68 -19.59 -22.31
CA VAL A 142 -4.26 -18.24 -22.60
C VAL A 142 -3.05 -17.96 -21.73
N THR A 143 -1.88 -17.75 -22.35
CA THR A 143 -0.70 -17.32 -21.61
C THR A 143 -0.70 -15.81 -21.54
N VAL A 144 -0.59 -15.29 -20.32
CA VAL A 144 -0.61 -13.88 -20.01
C VAL A 144 0.66 -13.51 -19.27
N THR A 145 1.20 -12.33 -19.55
CA THR A 145 2.34 -11.78 -18.82
C THR A 145 1.86 -10.58 -18.03
N CYS A 146 2.02 -10.66 -16.72
CA CYS A 146 1.86 -9.54 -15.84
C CYS A 146 3.22 -8.92 -15.55
N SER A 147 3.36 -7.62 -15.74
CA SER A 147 4.62 -6.92 -15.47
C SER A 147 4.37 -5.56 -14.85
N THR A 148 5.38 -5.03 -14.17
CA THR A 148 5.40 -3.62 -13.78
C THR A 148 6.12 -2.82 -14.86
N GLN A 149 5.52 -1.71 -15.30
CA GLN A 149 6.07 -0.96 -16.43
C GLN A 149 7.34 -0.15 -16.07
N SER A 150 7.79 -0.18 -14.80
CA SER A 150 9.00 0.53 -14.32
C SER A 150 10.12 -0.37 -13.78
N SER A 151 9.98 -1.71 -13.79
CA SER A 151 11.00 -2.62 -13.22
C SER A 151 11.01 -3.99 -13.89
N SER A 152 12.10 -4.73 -13.71
CA SER A 152 12.32 -6.11 -14.18
C SER A 152 11.39 -7.16 -13.57
N LEU A 153 10.34 -6.74 -12.86
CA LEU A 153 9.38 -7.64 -12.22
C LEU A 153 8.31 -8.02 -13.25
N ASN A 154 8.35 -9.26 -13.68
CA ASN A 154 7.32 -9.86 -14.50
C ASN A 154 7.06 -11.29 -14.02
N SER A 155 5.82 -11.74 -14.22
CA SER A 155 5.39 -13.11 -13.99
C SER A 155 4.52 -13.52 -15.17
N THR A 156 4.70 -14.75 -15.62
CA THR A 156 3.91 -15.32 -16.72
C THR A 156 2.98 -16.38 -16.16
N PHE A 157 1.73 -16.33 -16.60
CA PHE A 157 0.68 -17.23 -16.13
C PHE A 157 -0.01 -17.87 -17.32
N THR A 158 -0.35 -19.15 -17.18
CA THR A 158 -1.21 -19.86 -18.10
C THR A 158 -2.61 -19.96 -17.49
N CYS A 159 -3.58 -19.38 -18.18
CA CYS A 159 -4.98 -19.29 -17.78
C CYS A 159 -5.87 -20.20 -18.62
N THR A 160 -6.83 -20.82 -17.95
CA THR A 160 -7.96 -21.56 -18.52
C THR A 160 -9.26 -20.87 -18.05
N PRO A 161 -10.44 -21.23 -18.60
CA PRO A 161 -11.73 -20.71 -18.10
C PRO A 161 -12.00 -21.03 -16.62
N ARG A 162 -11.21 -21.91 -15.99
CA ARG A 162 -11.40 -22.35 -14.60
C ARG A 162 -10.32 -21.86 -13.65
N THR A 163 -9.08 -21.73 -14.11
CA THR A 163 -7.93 -21.43 -13.24
C THR A 163 -6.80 -20.76 -14.02
N CYS A 164 -5.95 -20.02 -13.32
CA CYS A 164 -4.67 -19.53 -13.82
C CYS A 164 -3.55 -20.06 -12.92
N SER A 165 -2.43 -20.46 -13.52
CA SER A 165 -1.23 -20.93 -12.83
C SER A 165 0.02 -20.23 -13.35
N GLU A 166 0.93 -19.86 -12.45
CA GLU A 166 2.23 -19.31 -12.83
C GLU A 166 3.10 -20.38 -13.50
N ASP A 167 3.75 -20.03 -14.62
CA ASP A 167 4.69 -20.93 -15.31
C ASP A 167 6.06 -20.91 -14.61
N GLY A 168 6.62 -22.08 -14.30
CA GLY A 168 7.99 -22.21 -13.78
C GLY A 168 8.13 -22.24 -12.25
N GLY A 169 7.38 -23.11 -11.58
CA GLY A 169 7.52 -23.32 -10.13
C GLY A 169 8.86 -23.96 -9.73
N ASP A 170 9.81 -23.12 -9.32
CA ASP A 170 10.56 -23.27 -8.06
C ASP A 170 10.75 -21.86 -7.48
N PRO A 171 10.58 -21.61 -6.17
CA PRO A 171 10.76 -20.30 -5.58
C PRO A 171 12.27 -20.06 -5.46
N GLU A 172 12.96 -19.80 -6.57
CA GLU A 172 14.37 -19.44 -6.50
C GLU A 172 14.50 -18.07 -5.82
N GLU A 173 14.98 -18.19 -4.60
CA GLU A 173 15.14 -17.21 -3.56
C GLU A 173 16.20 -16.17 -3.94
N VAL A 174 15.92 -15.29 -4.90
CA VAL A 174 16.60 -13.99 -4.97
C VAL A 174 15.67 -12.92 -5.53
N VAL A 175 14.81 -12.34 -4.69
CA VAL A 175 14.29 -11.00 -4.94
C VAL A 175 14.38 -10.21 -3.65
N THR A 176 15.40 -9.36 -3.59
CA THR A 176 15.41 -8.24 -2.67
C THR A 176 14.12 -7.42 -2.86
N SER A 177 13.35 -7.26 -1.79
CA SER A 177 12.12 -6.46 -1.60
C SER A 177 10.77 -7.12 -1.96
N ASP A 178 9.99 -7.47 -0.93
CA ASP A 178 8.54 -7.26 -0.64
C ASP A 178 7.48 -7.08 -1.75
N ALA A 179 7.74 -7.38 -3.02
CA ALA A 179 6.84 -7.13 -4.13
C ALA A 179 6.72 -8.35 -5.07
N ARG A 180 5.63 -9.13 -4.92
CA ARG A 180 5.26 -10.22 -5.84
C ARG A 180 4.04 -9.80 -6.67
N LEU A 181 4.03 -10.18 -7.95
CA LEU A 181 2.85 -10.06 -8.81
C LEU A 181 1.95 -11.27 -8.60
N ASN A 182 0.65 -11.03 -8.40
CA ASN A 182 -0.33 -12.10 -8.25
C ASN A 182 -1.41 -11.96 -9.31
N LEU A 183 -1.77 -13.08 -9.95
CA LEU A 183 -2.88 -13.12 -10.91
C LEU A 183 -4.06 -13.89 -10.31
N TYR A 184 -5.24 -13.29 -10.35
CA TYR A 184 -6.49 -13.87 -9.87
C TYR A 184 -7.50 -13.98 -11.02
N LEU A 185 -8.30 -15.04 -11.02
CA LEU A 185 -9.39 -15.23 -11.97
C LEU A 185 -10.73 -14.87 -11.30
N SER A 186 -11.37 -13.81 -11.79
CA SER A 186 -12.69 -13.38 -11.32
C SER A 186 -13.80 -13.92 -12.22
N ASN A 187 -14.76 -14.62 -11.61
CA ASN A 187 -15.92 -15.25 -12.27
C ASN A 187 -15.58 -16.19 -13.44
N GLY A 188 -14.34 -16.68 -13.53
CA GLY A 188 -13.89 -17.51 -14.67
C GLY A 188 -13.70 -16.73 -15.99
N LEU A 189 -13.84 -15.39 -15.96
CA LEU A 189 -13.92 -14.56 -17.17
C LEU A 189 -12.85 -13.47 -17.21
N ILE A 190 -12.47 -12.93 -16.06
CA ILE A 190 -11.61 -11.75 -15.97
C ILE A 190 -10.33 -12.12 -15.22
N GLY A 191 -9.19 -12.04 -15.89
CA GLY A 191 -7.88 -12.13 -15.26
C GLY A 191 -7.54 -10.77 -14.64
N ILE A 192 -7.18 -10.76 -13.36
CA ILE A 192 -6.81 -9.56 -12.60
C ILE A 192 -5.39 -9.75 -12.11
N CYS A 193 -4.45 -8.97 -12.64
CA CYS A 193 -3.12 -8.95 -12.06
C CYS A 193 -3.00 -7.84 -11.04
N ASN A 194 -2.44 -8.14 -9.88
CA ASN A 194 -2.27 -7.24 -8.77
C ASN A 194 -0.80 -7.18 -8.33
N HIS A 195 -0.34 -5.96 -8.10
CA HIS A 195 0.91 -5.64 -7.43
C HIS A 195 0.55 -4.84 -6.19
N SER A 196 0.84 -5.38 -5.01
CA SER A 196 0.52 -4.72 -3.75
C SER A 196 1.60 -4.95 -2.71
N ASN A 197 1.82 -3.96 -1.86
CA ASN A 197 2.58 -4.10 -0.62
C ASN A 197 1.66 -3.79 0.58
N LYS A 198 2.22 -3.66 1.78
CA LYS A 198 1.45 -3.39 3.01
C LYS A 198 0.58 -2.12 2.93
N VAL A 199 0.92 -1.17 2.06
CA VAL A 199 0.36 0.18 2.06
C VAL A 199 -0.26 0.55 0.71
N SER A 200 0.35 0.22 -0.43
CA SER A 200 -0.14 0.57 -1.77
C SER A 200 -0.44 -0.67 -2.63
N TRP A 201 -1.31 -0.49 -3.62
CA TRP A 201 -1.70 -1.53 -4.58
C TRP A 201 -2.00 -0.92 -5.96
N SER A 202 -1.80 -1.73 -6.99
CA SER A 202 -2.15 -1.45 -8.39
C SER A 202 -2.62 -2.72 -9.04
N ASN A 203 -3.64 -2.65 -9.87
CA ASN A 203 -4.09 -3.78 -10.67
C ASN A 203 -4.34 -3.41 -12.14
N ASP A 204 -4.35 -4.44 -12.97
CA ASP A 204 -4.80 -4.37 -14.36
C ASP A 204 -5.62 -5.62 -14.68
N THR A 205 -6.55 -5.49 -15.62
CA THR A 205 -7.55 -6.52 -15.89
C THR A 205 -7.66 -6.84 -17.37
N MET A 206 -7.89 -8.11 -17.70
CA MET A 206 -8.21 -8.54 -19.05
C MET A 206 -9.39 -9.51 -19.09
N GLU A 207 -10.12 -9.53 -20.20
CA GLU A 207 -11.15 -10.54 -20.45
C GLU A 207 -10.55 -11.78 -21.12
N ILE A 208 -10.61 -12.94 -20.46
CA ILE A 208 -10.04 -14.20 -20.94
C ILE A 208 -11.00 -14.93 -21.88
N LYS A 209 -12.30 -14.94 -21.58
CA LYS A 209 -13.30 -15.71 -22.36
C LYS A 209 -13.36 -15.32 -23.84
N PRO A 210 -13.35 -14.02 -24.24
CA PRO A 210 -13.37 -13.65 -25.65
C PRO A 210 -12.15 -14.16 -26.43
N LEU A 211 -10.99 -14.29 -25.76
CA LEU A 211 -9.76 -14.79 -26.38
C LEU A 211 -9.89 -16.25 -26.81
N CYS A 212 -10.66 -17.05 -26.07
CA CYS A 212 -10.91 -18.46 -26.35
C CYS A 212 -11.96 -18.72 -27.45
N CYS A 213 -12.75 -17.71 -27.82
CA CYS A 213 -13.82 -17.85 -28.82
C CYS A 213 -13.44 -17.30 -30.21
N ARG A 214 -12.20 -16.83 -30.39
CA ARG A 214 -11.65 -16.48 -31.71
C ARG A 214 -11.23 -17.77 -32.43
N LEU A 215 -12.21 -18.41 -33.07
CA LEU A 215 -11.96 -19.37 -34.14
C LEU A 215 -12.03 -18.56 -35.44
N ASP A 216 -10.87 -18.26 -36.04
CA ASP A 216 -10.81 -17.78 -37.43
C ASP A 216 -11.01 -18.95 -38.39
#